data_AF-V4K7W2-F1
#
_entry.id   AF-V4K7W2-F1
#
_cell.length_a   1.000
_cell.length_b   1.000
_cell.length_c   1.000
_cell.angle_alpha   90.00
_cell.angle_beta   90.00
_cell.angle_gamma   90.00
#
_symmetry.space_group_name_H-M   'P 1'
#
loop_
_entity.id
_entity.type
_entity.pdbx_description
1 polymer ?
#
loop_
_entity_poly.entity_id
_entity_poly.type
_entity_poly.pdbx_seq_one_letter_code
_entity_poly.pdbx_strand_id
1 'polypeptide(L)'
;MVEGAKYKCLVCGRTFYEGQGIVIRRGDLELAFHSARCAAKFLRLLVERAESDCVKSSSIRVSKELEEALSKRLEAKKKVIA
;
A
#
# COMPACT_ATOMS: atom_id res chain seq x y z
N MET A 1 18.82 3.84 -23.92
CA MET A 1 17.48 3.21 -23.85
C MET A 1 17.35 2.67 -22.44
N VAL A 2 16.48 3.26 -21.60
CA VAL A 2 16.36 2.80 -20.21
C VAL A 2 15.43 1.59 -20.23
N GLU A 3 16.00 0.39 -20.20
CA GLU A 3 15.24 -0.85 -20.00
C GLU A 3 14.70 -0.85 -18.57
N GLY A 4 13.61 -0.12 -18.33
CA GLY A 4 12.93 -0.13 -17.05
C GLY A 4 12.41 -1.54 -16.75
N ALA A 5 12.55 -1.99 -15.51
CA ALA A 5 12.06 -3.29 -15.08
C ALA A 5 10.58 -3.46 -15.48
N LYS A 6 10.28 -4.58 -16.16
CA LYS A 6 8.92 -4.94 -16.56
C LYS A 6 8.29 -5.77 -15.45
N TYR A 7 7.19 -5.26 -14.91
CA TYR A 7 6.40 -5.95 -13.89
C TYR A 7 5.11 -6.50 -14.49
N LYS A 8 4.57 -7.55 -13.87
CA LYS A 8 3.26 -8.11 -14.19
C LYS A 8 2.33 -7.95 -13.00
N CYS A 9 1.17 -7.35 -13.22
CA CYS A 9 0.17 -7.16 -12.17
C CYS A 9 -0.33 -8.52 -11.67
N LEU A 10 -0.19 -8.80 -10.37
CA LEU A 10 -0.66 -10.05 -9.76
C LEU A 10 -2.18 -10.24 -9.87
N VAL A 11 -2.96 -9.14 -9.91
CA VAL A 11 -4.43 -9.19 -9.88
C VAL A 11 -5.07 -9.33 -11.26
N CYS A 12 -4.52 -8.70 -12.29
CA CYS A 12 -5.13 -8.66 -13.63
C CYS A 12 -4.22 -9.15 -14.75
N GLY A 13 -2.97 -9.51 -14.46
CA GLY A 13 -2.00 -10.01 -15.43
C GLY A 13 -1.41 -8.96 -16.39
N ARG A 14 -1.88 -7.70 -16.35
CA ARG A 14 -1.35 -6.61 -17.19
C ARG A 14 0.13 -6.35 -16.89
N THR A 15 0.93 -6.22 -17.94
CA THR A 15 2.34 -5.79 -17.83
C THR A 15 2.45 -4.28 -17.75
N PHE A 16 3.37 -3.78 -16.92
CA PHE A 16 3.63 -2.36 -16.74
C PHE A 16 5.12 -2.13 -16.45
N TYR A 17 5.61 -0.92 -16.68
CA TYR A 17 7.00 -0.55 -16.42
C TYR A 17 7.17 0.01 -15.01
N GLU A 18 8.40 -0.02 -14.51
CA GLU A 18 8.77 0.67 -13.27
C GLU A 18 8.29 2.13 -13.26
N GLY A 19 7.73 2.55 -12.11
CA GLY A 19 7.12 3.88 -11.94
C GLY A 19 5.67 4.01 -12.41
N GLN A 20 5.12 3.04 -13.16
CA GLN A 20 3.72 3.08 -13.64
C GLN A 20 2.73 2.32 -12.74
N GLY A 21 3.17 1.84 -11.57
CA GLY A 21 2.35 1.04 -10.68
C GLY A 21 2.88 1.05 -9.24
N ILE A 22 2.38 0.11 -8.45
CA ILE A 22 2.74 -0.09 -7.04
C ILE A 22 3.48 -1.41 -6.95
N VAL A 23 4.75 -1.37 -6.53
CA VAL A 23 5.56 -2.56 -6.25
C VAL A 23 5.91 -2.53 -4.77
N ILE A 24 5.51 -3.56 -4.04
CA ILE A 24 5.79 -3.73 -2.61
C ILE A 24 6.79 -4.87 -2.48
N ARG A 25 7.91 -4.62 -1.80
CA ARG A 25 8.95 -5.61 -1.52
C ARG A 25 9.11 -5.79 -0.02
N ARG A 26 9.07 -7.03 0.45
CA ARG A 26 9.32 -7.38 1.86
C ARG A 26 10.07 -8.70 1.93
N GLY A 27 11.37 -8.64 2.17
CA GLY A 27 12.23 -9.83 2.10
C GLY A 27 12.28 -10.39 0.68
N ASP A 28 11.96 -11.66 0.54
CA ASP A 28 11.83 -12.41 -0.71
C ASP A 28 10.47 -12.20 -1.41
N LEU A 29 9.50 -11.57 -0.73
CA LEU A 29 8.18 -11.31 -1.30
C LEU A 29 8.17 -10.04 -2.15
N GLU A 30 7.84 -10.18 -3.44
CA GLU A 30 7.55 -9.08 -4.35
C GLU A 30 6.08 -9.11 -4.81
N LEU A 31 5.35 -8.03 -4.52
CA LEU A 31 3.96 -7.84 -4.92
C LEU A 31 3.85 -6.66 -5.88
N ALA A 32 3.53 -6.93 -7.14
CA ALA A 32 3.43 -5.92 -8.19
C ALA A 32 1.98 -5.69 -8.64
N PHE A 33 1.56 -4.42 -8.69
CA PHE A 33 0.22 -4.00 -9.08
C PHE A 33 0.29 -2.85 -10.08
N HIS A 34 -0.40 -2.95 -11.21
CA HIS A 34 -0.40 -1.86 -12.21
C HIS A 34 -1.20 -0.61 -11.77
N SER A 35 -2.00 -0.70 -10.70
CA SER A 35 -2.84 0.40 -10.22
C SER A 35 -3.22 0.25 -8.74
N ALA A 36 -3.59 1.36 -8.11
CA ALA A 36 -4.12 1.39 -6.74
C ALA A 36 -5.37 0.50 -6.57
N ARG A 37 -6.22 0.40 -7.60
CA ARG A 37 -7.40 -0.49 -7.57
C ARG A 37 -7.01 -1.96 -7.46
N CYS A 38 -5.95 -2.39 -8.15
CA CYS A 38 -5.45 -3.76 -8.05
C CYS A 38 -4.81 -4.03 -6.69
N ALA A 39 -4.01 -3.08 -6.18
CA ALA A 39 -3.43 -3.21 -4.84
C ALA A 39 -4.53 -3.28 -3.75
N ALA A 40 -5.56 -2.45 -3.84
CA ALA A 40 -6.69 -2.46 -2.90
C ALA A 40 -7.48 -3.78 -2.94
N LYS A 41 -7.74 -4.33 -4.14
CA LYS A 41 -8.41 -5.63 -4.28
C LYS A 41 -7.59 -6.75 -3.64
N PHE A 42 -6.28 -6.76 -3.86
CA PHE A 42 -5.39 -7.72 -3.22
C PHE A 42 -5.39 -7.57 -1.70
N LEU A 43 -5.23 -6.35 -1.18
CA LEU A 43 -5.20 -6.08 0.25
C LEU A 43 -6.49 -6.53 0.94
N ARG A 44 -7.65 -6.28 0.33
CA ARG A 44 -8.94 -6.75 0.85
C ARG A 44 -8.98 -8.27 0.96
N LEU A 45 -8.62 -8.98 -0.11
CA LEU A 45 -8.57 -10.45 -0.11
C LEU A 45 -7.56 -11.00 0.89
N LEU A 46 -6.42 -10.32 1.05
CA LEU A 46 -5.39 -10.68 2.03
C LEU A 46 -5.96 -10.59 3.45
N VAL A 47 -6.60 -9.48 3.80
CA VAL A 47 -7.17 -9.29 5.15
C VAL A 47 -8.36 -10.21 5.40
N GLU A 48 -9.20 -10.47 4.39
CA GLU A 48 -10.35 -11.37 4.51
C GLU A 48 -9.95 -12.85 4.69
N ARG A 49 -8.78 -13.26 4.17
CA ARG A 49 -8.32 -14.66 4.16
C ARG A 49 -7.21 -14.96 5.17
N ALA A 50 -6.52 -13.93 5.64
CA ALA A 50 -5.48 -14.09 6.65
C ALA A 50 -6.10 -14.58 7.96
N GLU A 51 -5.38 -15.45 8.67
CA GLU A 51 -5.76 -15.83 10.03
C GLU A 51 -5.86 -14.58 10.92
N SER A 52 -6.90 -14.50 11.76
CA SER A 52 -7.27 -13.27 12.45
C SER A 52 -6.15 -12.68 13.32
N ASP A 53 -5.22 -13.50 13.82
CA ASP A 53 -4.15 -13.04 14.70
C ASP A 53 -2.99 -12.37 13.95
N CYS A 54 -2.67 -12.82 12.72
CA CYS A 54 -1.45 -12.39 12.03
C CYS A 54 -1.53 -10.96 11.48
N VAL A 55 -2.74 -10.48 11.15
CA VAL A 55 -2.96 -9.12 10.63
C VAL A 55 -3.45 -8.13 11.68
N LYS A 56 -4.17 -8.59 12.72
CA LYS A 56 -4.90 -7.71 13.66
C LYS A 56 -3.98 -6.74 14.41
N SER A 57 -2.89 -7.24 15.01
CA SER A 57 -1.96 -6.41 15.78
C SER A 57 -1.27 -5.36 14.91
N SER A 58 -0.80 -5.79 13.73
CA SER A 58 -0.20 -4.92 12.72
C SER A 58 -1.19 -3.86 12.23
N SER A 59 -2.43 -4.24 11.94
CA SER A 59 -3.48 -3.30 11.50
C SER A 59 -3.77 -2.24 12.55
N ILE A 60 -3.96 -2.62 13.82
CA ILE A 60 -4.21 -1.66 14.92
C ILE A 60 -3.08 -0.64 15.02
N ARG A 61 -1.83 -1.12 14.99
CA ARG A 61 -0.65 -0.25 15.11
C ARG A 61 -0.56 0.73 13.95
N VAL A 62 -0.65 0.24 12.72
CA VAL A 62 -0.55 1.08 11.52
C VAL A 62 -1.70 2.09 11.45
N SER A 63 -2.92 1.70 11.84
CA SER A 63 -4.06 2.62 11.91
C SER A 63 -3.79 3.77 12.88
N LYS A 64 -3.33 3.48 14.10
CA LYS A 64 -3.00 4.52 15.09
C LYS A 64 -1.92 5.49 14.58
N GLU A 65 -0.84 4.95 14.02
CA GLU A 65 0.26 5.78 13.46
C GLU A 65 -0.26 6.75 12.37
N LEU A 66 -1.17 6.28 11.51
CA LEU A 66 -1.78 7.11 10.46
C LEU A 66 -2.75 8.17 11.02
N GLU A 67 -3.58 7.80 12.00
CA GLU A 67 -4.53 8.71 12.66
C GLU A 67 -3.78 9.83 13.41
N GLU A 68 -2.73 9.49 14.16
CA GLU A 68 -1.89 10.46 14.86
C GLU A 68 -1.18 11.41 13.87
N ALA A 69 -0.65 10.87 12.77
CA ALA A 69 -0.02 11.69 11.73
C ALA A 69 -1.03 12.64 11.06
N LEU A 70 -2.27 12.18 10.84
CA LEU A 70 -3.35 13.01 10.31
C LEU A 70 -3.72 14.12 11.29
N SER A 71 -3.90 13.80 12.58
CA SER A 71 -4.25 14.78 13.62
C SER A 71 -3.21 15.90 13.69
N LYS A 72 -1.92 15.55 13.77
CA LYS A 72 -0.81 16.53 13.81
C LYS A 72 -0.80 17.45 12.58
N ARG A 73 -1.07 16.90 11.39
CA ARG A 73 -1.16 17.69 10.14
C ARG A 73 -2.33 18.67 10.17
N LEU A 74 -3.47 18.27 10.71
CA LEU A 74 -4.65 19.13 10.82
C LEU A 74 -4.44 20.24 11.86
N GLU A 75 -3.83 19.95 13.00
CA GLU A 75 -3.48 20.95 14.02
C GLU A 75 -2.46 21.96 13.51
N ALA A 76 -1.43 21.50 12.78
CA ALA A 76 -0.45 22.39 12.16
C ALA A 76 -1.11 23.35 11.15
N LYS A 77 -2.05 22.87 10.33
CA LYS A 77 -2.81 23.73 9.41
C LYS A 77 -3.66 24.77 10.14
N LYS A 78 -4.30 24.41 11.25
CA LYS A 78 -5.09 25.35 12.06
C LYS A 78 -4.24 26.46 12.67
N LYS A 79 -2.99 26.15 13.07
CA LYS A 79 -2.05 27.13 13.64
C LYS A 79 -1.41 28.07 12.60
N VAL A 80 -1.44 27.72 11.31
CA VAL A 80 -0.88 28.55 10.22
C VAL A 80 -1.89 29.57 9.69
N ILE A 81 -3.19 29.40 9.97
CA ILE A 81 -4.28 30.26 9.50
C ILE A 81 -4.80 31.18 10.63
N ALA A 82 -4.22 31.09 11.83
CA ALA A 82 -4.58 31.87 13.02
C ALA A 82 -3.50 32.89 13.38
#